data_AF-A0A4P5X3X1-F1
#
_entry.id   AF-A0A4P5X3X1-F1
#
_cell.length_a   1.000
_cell.length_b   1.000
_cell.length_c   1.000
_cell.angle_alpha   90.00
_cell.angle_beta   90.00
_cell.angle_gamma   90.00
#
_symmetry.space_group_name_H-M   'P 1'
#
loop_
_entity.id
_entity.type
_entity.pdbx_description
1 polymer ?
#
loop_
_entity_poly.entity_id
_entity_poly.type
_entity_poly.pdbx_seq_one_letter_code
_entity_poly.pdbx_strand_id
1 'polypeptide(L)'
;MIFRQLVLHRLPLLVCLPLLVAAAGCAGTAIRSQSPEVEALAGLEADTKLVGDYAIASGLGSQRIERAALVTGLPNTGSDPPPGPQRAMLLSDMQERGVVDPNTLLASPQTALVWVQASLPPGVRKGDRFDVFVETPAETDTTSLAGGWLMETRLTEMAVLGNRVREGRVQGVVEGPLLVDPVANGTLDAVARIRARIPAGGVSLVSRPIGLLLAPEHRSVAMSQRVGDAINRRFHTVVRGSKKGVATPKTDQFIELEIPATYRHNLDRYVRVVRSVAVVEPAGGRHGRLDLLGRQLADPVTAPAAALRLEAVGKEAIPTLRRALESNDAESRFAAAEALAYLGESVAAPHLAAAAAEMRSARPAALAALTVLDDPNGIDALQSLLISSSAETRYGAFRALWRMDRDMPLVRGQRCGDAFSLHVLDVKGPPLVHATRSTRPEIVLFGTEHPLDDGVRVEAGGTIIVVVEGTTATVSRFVPGQSDQSVETRAAVEPVIRGIVELGGSYPDVVQFLQQASSRRGLRSRLAFDAVPSEFDGRESIHEEASARSREIAADRAADDDEAAGSRPDEQR
;
A
#
# COMPACT_ATOMS: atom_id res chain seq x y z
N MET A 1 -27.75 15.94 53.96
CA MET A 1 -26.93 14.70 53.99
C MET A 1 -25.74 14.89 53.07
N ILE A 2 -24.57 15.13 53.69
CA ILE A 2 -23.19 14.87 53.24
C ILE A 2 -22.90 15.04 51.74
N PHE A 3 -22.20 16.11 51.37
CA PHE A 3 -21.07 15.97 50.44
C PHE A 3 -19.96 16.95 50.81
N ARG A 4 -18.77 16.38 51.01
CA ARG A 4 -17.55 16.96 51.59
C ARG A 4 -16.82 17.85 50.57
N GLN A 5 -16.19 18.90 51.11
CA GLN A 5 -15.19 19.75 50.48
C GLN A 5 -14.08 18.94 49.79
N LEU A 6 -13.76 19.30 48.53
CA LEU A 6 -12.54 18.87 47.86
C LEU A 6 -11.45 19.94 48.04
N VAL A 7 -10.38 19.51 48.70
CA VAL A 7 -9.14 20.25 48.95
C VAL A 7 -8.32 20.29 47.66
N LEU A 8 -7.84 21.48 47.30
CA LEU A 8 -6.78 21.70 46.31
C LEU A 8 -5.50 20.96 46.73
N HIS A 9 -5.02 20.03 45.90
CA HIS A 9 -3.62 19.64 45.89
C HIS A 9 -3.03 19.80 44.48
N ARG A 10 -1.97 20.61 44.43
CA ARG A 10 -1.10 20.83 43.28
C ARG A 10 -0.39 19.52 42.93
N LEU A 11 -0.50 19.07 41.68
CA LEU A 11 0.42 18.07 41.11
C LEU A 11 1.29 18.75 40.03
N PRO A 12 2.60 18.42 39.96
CA PRO A 12 3.54 19.13 39.11
C PRO A 12 3.45 18.70 37.64
N LEU A 13 3.76 19.67 36.79
CA LEU A 13 3.92 19.58 35.35
C LEU A 13 5.02 18.53 35.01
N LEU A 14 4.61 17.35 34.54
CA LEU A 14 5.54 16.36 33.98
C LEU A 14 5.78 16.73 32.51
N VAL A 15 6.95 17.30 32.25
CA VAL A 15 7.47 17.56 30.92
C VAL A 15 7.77 16.22 30.24
N CYS A 16 6.87 15.76 29.38
CA CYS A 16 7.13 14.62 28.49
C CYS A 16 8.13 15.02 27.41
N LEU A 17 9.40 14.73 27.65
CA LEU A 17 10.47 14.71 26.65
C LEU A 17 10.15 13.60 25.62
N PRO A 18 10.15 13.83 24.29
CA PRO A 18 10.00 12.74 23.35
C PRO A 18 11.30 11.94 23.32
N LEU A 19 11.28 10.73 23.87
CA LEU A 19 12.35 9.75 23.73
C LEU A 19 12.40 9.34 22.25
N LEU A 20 13.45 9.79 21.53
CA LEU A 20 13.79 9.27 20.21
C LEU A 20 14.16 7.78 20.37
N VAL A 21 13.24 6.88 20.01
CA VAL A 21 13.55 5.46 19.84
C VAL A 21 14.34 5.33 18.54
N ALA A 22 15.66 5.27 18.67
CA ALA A 22 16.51 4.72 17.63
C ALA A 22 16.17 3.24 17.49
N ALA A 23 15.44 2.88 16.43
CA ALA A 23 15.30 1.49 16.00
C ALA A 23 16.65 1.02 15.42
N ALA A 24 17.63 0.80 16.30
CA ALA A 24 18.76 -0.05 16.01
C ALA A 24 18.21 -1.49 15.91
N GLY A 25 18.22 -2.04 14.70
CA GLY A 25 17.85 -3.42 14.45
C GLY A 25 18.88 -4.35 15.08
N CYS A 26 18.65 -4.75 16.32
CA CYS A 26 19.34 -5.86 16.95
C CYS A 26 18.49 -7.13 16.78
N ALA A 27 18.49 -7.69 15.56
CA ALA A 27 18.21 -9.12 15.43
C ALA A 27 19.51 -9.85 15.79
N GLY A 28 19.67 -10.17 17.07
CA GLY A 28 20.82 -10.89 17.59
C GLY A 28 20.94 -12.29 16.97
N THR A 29 22.17 -12.72 16.75
CA THR A 29 22.57 -14.05 16.30
C THR A 29 22.10 -15.12 17.30
N ALA A 30 20.89 -15.65 17.12
CA ALA A 30 20.34 -16.67 18.01
C ALA A 30 20.69 -18.09 17.56
N ILE A 31 21.93 -18.34 17.12
CA ILE A 31 22.46 -19.72 17.05
C ILE A 31 23.23 -19.94 18.35
N ARG A 32 22.57 -20.50 19.37
CA ARG A 32 23.29 -21.03 20.54
C ARG A 32 23.98 -22.32 20.13
N SER A 33 25.31 -22.32 20.00
CA SER A 33 26.06 -23.55 19.78
C SER A 33 27.44 -23.54 20.42
N GLN A 34 27.76 -24.64 21.10
CA GLN A 34 29.05 -24.95 21.73
C GLN A 34 30.08 -25.52 20.72
N SER A 35 30.07 -25.06 19.46
CA SER A 35 30.95 -25.58 18.39
C SER A 35 31.95 -24.50 17.93
N PRO A 36 33.27 -24.79 17.94
CA PRO A 36 34.32 -23.86 17.47
C PRO A 36 34.11 -23.39 16.02
N GLU A 37 33.47 -24.21 15.19
CA GLU A 37 33.19 -23.88 13.80
C GLU A 37 32.16 -22.74 13.68
N VAL A 38 31.10 -22.77 14.50
CA VAL A 38 30.07 -21.72 14.48
C VAL A 38 30.59 -20.42 15.08
N GLU A 39 31.45 -20.50 16.09
CA GLU A 39 32.14 -19.33 16.65
C GLU A 39 33.05 -18.66 15.60
N ALA A 40 33.78 -19.44 14.80
CA ALA A 40 34.60 -18.91 13.72
C ALA A 40 33.76 -18.23 12.63
N LEU A 41 32.61 -18.81 12.28
CA LEU A 41 31.68 -18.21 11.32
C LEU A 41 31.06 -16.90 11.86
N ALA A 42 30.72 -16.86 13.15
CA ALA A 42 30.21 -15.66 13.81
C ALA A 42 31.25 -14.54 13.88
N GLY A 43 32.53 -14.88 14.09
CA GLY A 43 33.64 -13.92 14.03
C GLY A 43 33.79 -13.28 12.63
N LEU A 44 33.74 -14.11 11.58
CA LEU A 44 33.79 -13.62 10.18
C LEU A 44 32.60 -12.70 9.84
N GLU A 45 31.43 -12.99 10.40
CA GLU A 45 30.25 -12.14 10.25
C GLU A 45 30.43 -10.78 10.94
N ALA A 46 30.98 -10.75 12.16
CA ALA A 46 31.23 -9.50 12.89
C ALA A 46 32.22 -8.57 12.18
N ASP A 47 33.19 -9.14 11.47
CA ASP A 47 34.19 -8.41 10.67
C ASP A 47 33.65 -7.91 9.32
N THR A 48 32.52 -8.46 8.87
CA THR A 48 31.87 -8.03 7.63
C THR A 48 31.04 -6.77 7.89
N LYS A 49 31.40 -5.66 7.26
CA LYS A 49 30.66 -4.39 7.39
C LYS A 49 29.73 -4.16 6.21
N LEU A 50 28.45 -3.97 6.51
CA LEU A 50 27.37 -3.80 5.56
C LEU A 50 27.09 -2.31 5.32
N VAL A 51 26.38 -2.01 4.23
CA VAL A 51 25.90 -0.64 3.95
C VAL A 51 25.08 -0.09 5.13
N GLY A 52 24.26 -0.94 5.75
CA GLY A 52 23.43 -0.59 6.89
C GLY A 52 24.19 -0.18 8.16
N ASP A 53 25.48 -0.53 8.26
CA ASP A 53 26.35 -0.12 9.38
C ASP A 53 26.84 1.32 9.21
N TYR A 54 26.88 1.82 7.97
CA TYR A 54 27.39 3.16 7.65
C TYR A 54 26.28 4.17 7.33
N ALA A 55 25.10 3.69 6.93
CA ALA A 55 24.08 4.52 6.33
C ALA A 55 22.65 4.12 6.73
N ILE A 56 21.80 5.13 6.86
CA ILE A 56 20.35 5.00 7.02
C ILE A 56 19.64 5.34 5.71
N ALA A 57 18.50 4.70 5.46
CA ALA A 57 17.69 5.03 4.30
C ALA A 57 17.02 6.40 4.46
N SER A 58 16.90 7.13 3.35
CA SER A 58 16.31 8.46 3.28
C SER A 58 15.31 8.53 2.12
N GLY A 59 14.29 9.39 2.28
CA GLY A 59 13.23 9.54 1.28
C GLY A 59 12.17 8.43 1.32
N LEU A 60 12.11 7.62 2.39
CA LEU A 60 11.14 6.54 2.57
C LEU A 60 9.81 6.98 3.20
N GLY A 61 9.78 8.16 3.83
CA GLY A 61 8.57 8.70 4.44
C GLY A 61 7.53 9.06 3.36
N SER A 62 6.27 8.79 3.66
CA SER A 62 5.17 9.32 2.87
C SER A 62 5.05 10.84 3.10
N GLN A 63 4.66 11.59 2.07
CA GLN A 63 4.54 13.04 2.15
C GLN A 63 3.09 13.45 2.00
N ARG A 64 2.53 14.02 3.07
CA ARG A 64 1.14 14.49 3.10
C ARG A 64 1.03 15.80 2.33
N ILE A 65 0.05 15.85 1.43
CA ILE A 65 -0.32 17.03 0.67
C ILE A 65 -1.83 17.24 0.80
N GLU A 66 -2.25 18.49 0.94
CA GLU A 66 -3.64 18.81 1.23
C GLU A 66 -4.01 20.21 0.77
N ARG A 67 -5.33 20.45 0.62
CA ARG A 67 -5.92 21.73 0.22
C ARG A 67 -7.43 21.71 0.51
N ALA A 68 -8.02 22.87 0.77
CA ALA A 68 -9.47 23.04 0.71
C ALA A 68 -9.92 23.13 -0.75
N ALA A 69 -11.09 22.56 -1.06
CA ALA A 69 -11.58 22.47 -2.42
C ALA A 69 -13.10 22.60 -2.49
N LEU A 70 -13.58 22.79 -3.71
CA LEU A 70 -14.99 22.85 -4.06
C LEU A 70 -15.44 21.54 -4.70
N VAL A 71 -16.51 20.97 -4.16
CA VAL A 71 -17.29 19.92 -4.81
C VAL A 71 -18.53 20.53 -5.44
N THR A 72 -18.87 20.10 -6.64
CA THR A 72 -20.06 20.54 -7.39
C THR A 72 -20.92 19.36 -7.83
N GLY A 73 -22.16 19.62 -8.27
CA GLY A 73 -23.03 18.59 -8.82
C GLY A 73 -23.74 17.74 -7.76
N LEU A 74 -23.73 18.17 -6.50
CA LEU A 74 -24.42 17.47 -5.43
C LEU A 74 -25.95 17.56 -5.63
N PRO A 75 -26.71 16.50 -5.32
CA PRO A 75 -28.17 16.48 -5.45
C PRO A 75 -28.85 17.21 -4.27
N ASN A 76 -28.57 18.51 -4.13
CA ASN A 76 -29.02 19.36 -3.01
C ASN A 76 -28.63 18.82 -1.62
N THR A 77 -27.49 18.12 -1.52
CA THR A 77 -26.96 17.56 -0.28
C THR A 77 -25.79 18.37 0.30
N GLY A 78 -25.38 19.44 -0.38
CA GLY A 78 -24.37 20.39 0.06
C GLY A 78 -24.93 21.50 0.95
N SER A 79 -24.06 22.41 1.39
CA SER A 79 -24.40 23.49 2.32
C SER A 79 -23.42 24.67 2.22
N ASP A 80 -23.86 25.86 2.63
CA ASP A 80 -22.94 27.00 2.85
C ASP A 80 -21.96 26.64 3.98
N PRO A 81 -20.65 26.58 3.73
CA PRO A 81 -19.68 26.26 4.77
C PRO A 81 -19.58 27.37 5.82
N PRO A 82 -19.41 27.08 7.12
CA PRO A 82 -19.23 28.14 8.10
C PRO A 82 -17.95 28.96 7.86
N PRO A 83 -17.88 30.20 8.38
CA PRO A 83 -16.65 30.99 8.35
C PRO A 83 -15.50 30.26 9.04
N GLY A 84 -14.36 30.14 8.35
CA GLY A 84 -13.19 29.44 8.87
C GLY A 84 -11.99 29.52 7.92
N PRO A 85 -10.82 29.03 8.35
CA PRO A 85 -9.59 29.12 7.55
C PRO A 85 -9.71 28.34 6.22
N GLN A 86 -10.40 27.19 6.21
CA GLN A 86 -10.64 26.40 4.99
C GLN A 86 -11.54 27.15 4.00
N ARG A 87 -12.61 27.81 4.48
CA ARG A 87 -13.49 28.64 3.64
C ARG A 87 -12.72 29.83 3.05
N ALA A 88 -11.92 30.53 3.87
CA ALA A 88 -11.09 31.64 3.42
C ALA A 88 -10.08 31.21 2.34
N MET A 89 -9.44 30.05 2.52
CA MET A 89 -8.51 29.49 1.54
C MET A 89 -9.21 29.15 0.21
N LEU A 90 -10.40 28.54 0.26
CA LEU A 90 -11.16 28.25 -0.95
C LEU A 90 -11.62 29.54 -1.66
N LEU A 91 -12.10 30.53 -0.92
CA LEU A 91 -12.48 31.83 -1.47
C LEU A 91 -11.30 32.51 -2.18
N SER A 92 -10.10 32.46 -1.59
CA SER A 92 -8.89 32.98 -2.23
C SER A 92 -8.59 32.25 -3.55
N ASP A 93 -8.64 30.91 -3.57
CA ASP A 93 -8.40 30.13 -4.80
C ASP A 93 -9.46 30.43 -5.88
N MET A 94 -10.73 30.58 -5.49
CA MET A 94 -11.81 30.96 -6.42
C MET A 94 -11.59 32.36 -7.00
N GLN A 95 -11.18 33.33 -6.17
CA GLN A 95 -10.88 34.69 -6.63
C GLN A 95 -9.66 34.74 -7.55
N GLU A 96 -8.58 34.00 -7.22
CA GLU A 96 -7.39 33.88 -8.06
C GLU A 96 -7.72 33.27 -9.44
N ARG A 97 -8.70 32.36 -9.50
CA ARG A 97 -9.21 31.78 -10.74
C ARG A 97 -10.26 32.63 -11.46
N GLY A 98 -10.61 33.80 -10.91
CA GLY A 98 -11.58 34.73 -11.51
C GLY A 98 -13.04 34.25 -11.44
N VAL A 99 -13.40 33.41 -10.47
CA VAL A 99 -14.79 32.97 -10.26
C VAL A 99 -15.64 34.18 -9.88
N VAL A 100 -16.72 34.39 -10.63
CA VAL A 100 -17.69 35.46 -10.38
C VAL A 100 -18.55 35.08 -9.18
N ASP A 101 -18.67 36.01 -8.22
CA ASP A 101 -19.48 35.88 -7.01
C ASP A 101 -19.32 34.53 -6.26
N PRO A 102 -18.12 34.26 -5.72
CA PRO A 102 -17.79 32.96 -5.13
C PRO A 102 -18.64 32.61 -3.90
N ASN A 103 -19.16 33.61 -3.18
CA ASN A 103 -20.00 33.37 -2.01
C ASN A 103 -21.36 32.80 -2.40
N THR A 104 -21.99 33.32 -3.46
CA THR A 104 -23.26 32.78 -3.97
C THR A 104 -23.09 31.36 -4.46
N LEU A 105 -21.98 31.06 -5.13
CA LEU A 105 -21.68 29.70 -5.56
C LEU A 105 -21.53 28.75 -4.37
N LEU A 106 -20.76 29.13 -3.35
CA LEU A 106 -20.54 28.31 -2.14
C LEU A 106 -21.80 28.09 -1.32
N ALA A 107 -22.73 29.05 -1.32
CA ALA A 107 -23.99 28.93 -0.61
C ALA A 107 -25.01 28.00 -1.30
N SER A 108 -24.71 27.53 -2.52
CA SER A 108 -25.59 26.63 -3.26
C SER A 108 -25.64 25.24 -2.60
N PRO A 109 -26.84 24.64 -2.42
CA PRO A 109 -26.98 23.28 -1.91
C PRO A 109 -26.42 22.22 -2.88
N GLN A 110 -26.06 22.60 -4.11
CA GLN A 110 -25.40 21.74 -5.08
C GLN A 110 -23.88 21.72 -4.95
N THR A 111 -23.33 22.44 -3.96
CA THR A 111 -21.90 22.57 -3.73
C THR A 111 -21.53 22.30 -2.29
N ALA A 112 -20.29 21.87 -2.05
CA ALA A 112 -19.75 21.71 -0.71
C ALA A 112 -18.27 22.10 -0.65
N LEU A 113 -17.88 22.73 0.45
CA LEU A 113 -16.47 22.85 0.86
C LEU A 113 -15.99 21.50 1.38
N VAL A 114 -14.87 21.03 0.85
CA VAL A 114 -14.23 19.81 1.32
C VAL A 114 -12.76 20.05 1.63
N TRP A 115 -12.23 19.22 2.52
CA TRP A 115 -10.81 19.08 2.77
C TRP A 115 -10.27 17.88 1.98
N VAL A 116 -9.30 18.16 1.12
CA VAL A 116 -8.70 17.16 0.24
C VAL A 116 -7.34 16.79 0.78
N GLN A 117 -7.12 15.51 1.02
CA GLN A 117 -5.86 14.97 1.54
C GLN A 117 -5.35 13.86 0.62
N ALA A 118 -4.04 13.83 0.43
CA ALA A 118 -3.37 12.73 -0.24
C ALA A 118 -2.00 12.50 0.38
N SER A 119 -1.46 11.31 0.14
CA SER A 119 -0.11 10.95 0.56
C SER A 119 0.71 10.51 -0.64
N LEU A 120 1.78 11.26 -0.92
CA LEU A 120 2.74 10.92 -1.96
C LEU A 120 3.64 9.79 -1.46
N PRO A 121 3.67 8.62 -2.14
CA PRO A 121 4.51 7.52 -1.73
C PRO A 121 6.00 7.87 -1.89
N PRO A 122 6.89 7.15 -1.18
CA PRO A 122 8.33 7.27 -1.42
C PRO A 122 8.67 6.85 -2.85
N GLY A 123 9.61 7.56 -3.48
CA GLY A 123 10.04 7.26 -4.86
C GLY A 123 9.04 7.66 -5.95
N VAL A 124 7.95 8.35 -5.60
CA VAL A 124 6.97 8.86 -6.58
C VAL A 124 7.68 9.69 -7.65
N ARG A 125 7.26 9.53 -8.89
CA ARG A 125 7.76 10.28 -10.04
C ARG A 125 6.72 11.29 -10.51
N LYS A 126 7.18 12.37 -11.13
CA LYS A 126 6.30 13.29 -11.84
C LYS A 126 5.46 12.52 -12.86
N GLY A 127 4.15 12.71 -12.82
CA GLY A 127 3.17 12.03 -13.66
C GLY A 127 2.57 10.77 -13.03
N ASP A 128 3.12 10.25 -11.93
CA ASP A 128 2.53 9.12 -11.21
C ASP A 128 1.18 9.53 -10.62
N ARG A 129 0.23 8.60 -10.65
CA ARG A 129 -1.09 8.78 -10.04
C ARG A 129 -1.10 8.37 -8.57
N PHE A 130 -1.92 9.03 -7.78
CA PHE A 130 -2.13 8.71 -6.37
C PHE A 130 -3.60 8.84 -5.97
N ASP A 131 -3.96 8.13 -4.90
CA ASP A 131 -5.31 8.19 -4.34
C ASP A 131 -5.51 9.45 -3.53
N VAL A 132 -6.74 9.96 -3.61
CA VAL A 132 -7.15 11.17 -2.90
C VAL A 132 -8.31 10.86 -1.98
N PHE A 133 -8.22 11.36 -0.75
CA PHE A 133 -9.25 11.30 0.26
C PHE A 133 -9.89 12.68 0.36
N VAL A 134 -11.22 12.70 0.42
CA VAL A 134 -12.03 13.90 0.45
C VAL A 134 -12.98 13.77 1.63
N GLU A 135 -13.00 14.75 2.51
CA GLU A 135 -13.94 14.79 3.62
C GLU A 135 -14.46 16.22 3.83
N THR A 136 -15.68 16.35 4.31
CA THR A 136 -16.18 17.66 4.72
C THR A 136 -15.57 18.09 6.06
N PRO A 137 -15.41 19.40 6.32
CA PRO A 137 -15.07 19.90 7.65
C PRO A 137 -16.06 19.42 8.73
N ALA A 138 -15.63 19.42 10.00
CA ALA A 138 -16.42 18.90 11.12
C ALA A 138 -17.71 19.72 11.38
N GLU A 139 -17.64 21.04 11.17
CA GLU A 139 -18.79 21.95 11.29
C GLU A 139 -19.36 22.15 9.87
N THR A 140 -20.31 21.31 9.47
CA THR A 140 -20.96 21.39 8.16
C THR A 140 -22.38 20.86 8.23
N ASP A 141 -23.27 21.43 7.42
CA ASP A 141 -24.63 20.92 7.19
C ASP A 141 -24.70 20.02 5.94
N THR A 142 -23.56 19.79 5.26
CA THR A 142 -23.49 18.88 4.11
C THR A 142 -23.83 17.46 4.55
N THR A 143 -24.82 16.86 3.91
CA THR A 143 -25.37 15.55 4.30
C THR A 143 -24.79 14.38 3.49
N SER A 144 -24.28 14.65 2.29
CA SER A 144 -23.71 13.64 1.40
C SER A 144 -22.84 14.25 0.30
N LEU A 145 -21.74 13.58 -0.01
CA LEU A 145 -20.86 13.84 -1.16
C LEU A 145 -21.18 12.97 -2.38
N ALA A 146 -22.21 12.10 -2.29
CA ALA A 146 -22.56 11.18 -3.38
C ALA A 146 -23.03 11.94 -4.63
N GLY A 147 -22.54 11.51 -5.80
CA GLY A 147 -22.81 12.20 -7.07
C GLY A 147 -21.99 13.48 -7.29
N GLY A 148 -21.14 13.86 -6.32
CA GLY A 148 -20.31 15.05 -6.42
C GLY A 148 -19.13 14.88 -7.38
N TRP A 149 -18.70 15.99 -7.95
CA TRP A 149 -17.47 16.14 -8.73
C TRP A 149 -16.52 17.08 -8.00
N LEU A 150 -15.28 16.64 -7.75
CA LEU A 150 -14.23 17.50 -7.20
C LEU A 150 -13.63 18.34 -8.32
N MET A 151 -13.70 19.66 -8.18
CA MET A 151 -13.05 20.60 -9.09
C MET A 151 -11.53 20.51 -9.01
N GLU A 152 -10.83 20.87 -10.10
CA GLU A 152 -9.36 20.83 -10.16
C GLU A 152 -8.71 21.53 -8.96
N THR A 153 -8.03 20.75 -8.12
CA THR A 153 -7.45 21.20 -6.85
C THR A 153 -5.94 21.02 -6.86
N ARG A 154 -5.21 22.09 -6.56
CA ARG A 154 -3.74 22.10 -6.47
C ARG A 154 -3.30 21.80 -5.04
N LEU A 155 -2.76 20.62 -4.81
CA LEU A 155 -2.35 20.14 -3.49
C LEU A 155 -0.92 20.59 -3.15
N THR A 156 -0.73 21.03 -1.91
CA THR A 156 0.53 21.54 -1.38
C THR A 156 0.90 20.82 -0.09
N GLU A 157 2.18 20.78 0.24
CA GLU A 157 2.62 20.46 1.60
C GLU A 157 2.27 21.62 2.53
N MET A 158 1.55 21.32 3.61
CA MET A 158 1.20 22.31 4.64
C MET A 158 2.04 22.05 5.88
N ALA A 159 2.83 23.03 6.29
CA ALA A 159 3.64 22.94 7.51
C ALA A 159 3.14 23.97 8.53
N VAL A 160 2.82 23.50 9.74
CA VAL A 160 2.51 24.37 10.88
C VAL A 160 3.82 24.75 11.56
N LEU A 161 4.29 25.97 11.33
CA LEU A 161 5.49 26.53 11.96
C LEU A 161 5.06 27.56 13.02
N GLY A 162 4.98 27.12 14.27
CA GLY A 162 4.40 27.91 15.36
C GLY A 162 2.89 28.09 15.16
N ASN A 163 2.39 29.32 15.18
CA ASN A 163 0.98 29.65 14.91
C ASN A 163 0.69 30.00 13.43
N ARG A 164 1.65 29.82 12.51
CA ARG A 164 1.48 30.14 11.08
C ARG A 164 1.57 28.89 10.23
N VAL A 165 0.54 28.67 9.43
CA VAL A 165 0.55 27.69 8.35
C VAL A 165 1.39 28.26 7.21
N ARG A 166 2.41 27.52 6.79
CA ARG A 166 3.17 27.83 5.57
C ARG A 166 2.74 26.87 4.47
N GLU A 167 2.36 27.45 3.34
CA GLU A 167 2.07 26.73 2.11
C GLU A 167 3.37 26.47 1.35
N GLY A 168 3.62 25.20 1.06
CA GLY A 168 4.70 24.78 0.17
C GLY A 168 4.39 25.05 -1.31
N ARG A 169 5.27 24.59 -2.19
CA ARG A 169 5.00 24.56 -3.63
C ARG A 169 3.92 23.52 -3.95
N VAL A 170 3.21 23.71 -5.05
CA VAL A 170 2.25 22.70 -5.55
C VAL A 170 3.00 21.41 -5.89
N GLN A 171 2.55 20.30 -5.31
CA GLN A 171 3.16 18.99 -5.47
C GLN A 171 2.28 18.01 -6.23
N GLY A 172 0.97 18.24 -6.27
CA GLY A 172 0.03 17.41 -7.00
C GLY A 172 -1.21 18.17 -7.44
N VAL A 173 -1.93 17.62 -8.42
CA VAL A 173 -3.23 18.11 -8.88
C VAL A 173 -4.22 16.97 -8.85
N VAL A 174 -5.46 17.24 -8.48
CA VAL A 174 -6.55 16.25 -8.49
C VAL A 174 -7.82 16.86 -9.04
N GLU A 175 -8.58 16.05 -9.77
CA GLU A 175 -9.93 16.31 -10.24
C GLU A 175 -10.65 14.96 -10.38
N GLY A 176 -11.98 14.94 -10.24
CA GLY A 176 -12.77 13.78 -10.68
C GLY A 176 -14.02 13.49 -9.85
N PRO A 177 -14.74 12.42 -10.22
CA PRO A 177 -15.97 12.03 -9.56
C PRO A 177 -15.67 11.43 -8.17
N LEU A 178 -16.53 11.73 -7.21
CA LEU A 178 -16.39 11.27 -5.83
C LEU A 178 -16.97 9.86 -5.65
N LEU A 179 -16.13 8.94 -5.18
CA LEU A 179 -16.54 7.63 -4.72
C LEU A 179 -16.78 7.69 -3.21
N VAL A 180 -18.04 7.76 -2.79
CA VAL A 180 -18.41 7.70 -1.37
C VAL A 180 -18.19 6.29 -0.85
N ASP A 181 -17.61 6.17 0.36
CA ASP A 181 -17.22 4.87 0.90
C ASP A 181 -18.45 3.96 1.08
N PRO A 182 -18.47 2.79 0.43
CA PRO A 182 -19.63 1.92 0.47
C PRO A 182 -19.59 0.99 1.68
N VAL A 183 -20.64 1.04 2.50
CA VAL A 183 -20.77 0.17 3.68
C VAL A 183 -21.40 -1.16 3.27
N ALA A 184 -20.73 -2.27 3.64
CA ALA A 184 -21.12 -3.65 3.30
C ALA A 184 -22.50 -4.09 3.83
N ASN A 185 -23.13 -3.32 4.72
CA ASN A 185 -24.37 -3.68 5.41
C ASN A 185 -25.59 -2.81 5.03
N GLY A 186 -25.54 -2.08 3.91
CA GLY A 186 -26.72 -1.44 3.32
C GLY A 186 -27.24 -0.17 4.01
N THR A 187 -26.67 0.24 5.15
CA THR A 187 -26.87 1.57 5.74
C THR A 187 -25.55 2.32 5.80
N LEU A 188 -25.44 3.39 5.00
CA LEU A 188 -24.37 4.37 5.15
C LEU A 188 -24.55 5.07 6.51
N ASP A 189 -23.56 4.98 7.39
CA ASP A 189 -23.45 5.88 8.54
C ASP A 189 -23.40 7.33 8.03
N ALA A 190 -23.93 8.28 8.82
CA ALA A 190 -23.92 9.70 8.44
C ALA A 190 -22.50 10.20 8.13
N VAL A 191 -21.50 9.67 8.85
CA VAL A 191 -20.08 9.98 8.64
C VAL A 191 -19.54 9.41 7.31
N ALA A 192 -20.03 8.25 6.87
CA ALA A 192 -19.57 7.65 5.62
C ALA A 192 -20.04 8.46 4.40
N ARG A 193 -21.22 9.09 4.46
CA ARG A 193 -21.76 9.90 3.36
C ARG A 193 -20.98 11.17 3.07
N ILE A 194 -20.29 11.70 4.08
CA ILE A 194 -19.50 12.94 3.99
C ILE A 194 -18.00 12.68 3.78
N ARG A 195 -17.64 11.42 3.48
CA ARG A 195 -16.29 10.99 3.11
C ARG A 195 -16.32 10.33 1.74
N ALA A 196 -15.36 10.68 0.91
CA ALA A 196 -15.21 10.14 -0.42
C ALA A 196 -13.75 9.93 -0.79
N ARG A 197 -13.53 9.20 -1.86
CA ARG A 197 -12.23 8.96 -2.46
C ARG A 197 -12.27 9.25 -3.94
N ILE A 198 -11.11 9.54 -4.52
CA ILE A 198 -10.91 9.57 -5.97
C ILE A 198 -9.76 8.63 -6.27
N PRO A 199 -10.05 7.34 -6.59
CA PRO A 199 -9.01 6.34 -6.85
C PRO A 199 -8.14 6.78 -8.03
N ALA A 200 -6.83 6.90 -7.84
CA ALA A 200 -5.88 7.38 -8.83
C ALA A 200 -6.23 8.74 -9.49
N GLY A 201 -7.05 9.56 -8.83
CA GLY A 201 -7.47 10.86 -9.35
C GLY A 201 -6.37 11.92 -9.31
N GLY A 202 -5.46 11.81 -8.35
CA GLY A 202 -4.34 12.72 -8.20
C GLY A 202 -3.20 12.42 -9.17
N VAL A 203 -2.49 13.44 -9.63
CA VAL A 203 -1.28 13.36 -10.45
C VAL A 203 -0.15 14.12 -9.77
N SER A 204 0.98 13.44 -9.55
CA SER A 204 2.17 14.06 -8.95
C SER A 204 2.83 15.02 -9.93
N LEU A 205 3.13 16.24 -9.48
CA LEU A 205 3.90 17.23 -10.24
C LEU A 205 5.40 17.17 -9.94
N VAL A 206 5.79 16.37 -8.94
CA VAL A 206 7.17 16.29 -8.44
C VAL A 206 7.69 14.84 -8.48
N SER A 207 9.01 14.70 -8.51
CA SER A 207 9.69 13.42 -8.29
C SER A 207 10.39 13.45 -6.95
N ARG A 208 10.21 12.42 -6.12
CA ARG A 208 10.86 12.30 -4.81
C ARG A 208 12.00 11.28 -4.93
N PRO A 209 13.28 11.70 -4.82
CA PRO A 209 14.39 10.76 -4.84
C PRO A 209 14.42 9.93 -3.56
N ILE A 210 14.97 8.73 -3.67
CA ILE A 210 15.29 7.85 -2.55
C ILE A 210 16.80 7.77 -2.45
N GLY A 211 17.33 7.63 -1.24
CA GLY A 211 18.77 7.53 -1.07
C GLY A 211 19.18 6.95 0.25
N LEU A 212 20.47 7.05 0.52
CA LEU A 212 21.11 6.72 1.77
C LEU A 212 21.76 7.99 2.34
N LEU A 213 21.63 8.17 3.65
CA LEU A 213 22.33 9.18 4.42
C LEU A 213 23.39 8.49 5.29
N LEU A 214 24.65 8.89 5.13
CA LEU A 214 25.73 8.40 5.97
C LEU A 214 25.59 8.93 7.41
N ALA A 215 25.83 8.03 8.36
CA ALA A 215 25.92 8.38 9.78
C ALA A 215 26.99 9.46 10.00
N PRO A 216 26.77 10.44 10.89
CA PRO A 216 27.69 11.56 11.12
C PRO A 216 29.17 11.18 11.24
N GLU A 217 29.47 10.11 11.96
CA GLU A 217 30.80 9.54 12.22
C GLU A 217 31.48 8.93 10.98
N HIS A 218 30.72 8.68 9.91
CA HIS A 218 31.19 8.05 8.68
C HIS A 218 31.15 9.00 7.47
N ARG A 219 30.74 10.26 7.67
CA ARG A 219 30.67 11.26 6.60
C ARG A 219 32.05 11.58 6.04
N SER A 220 32.25 11.21 4.78
CA SER A 220 33.40 11.60 3.98
C SER A 220 33.13 11.28 2.52
N VAL A 221 33.74 12.05 1.61
CA VAL A 221 33.66 11.76 0.16
C VAL A 221 34.16 10.35 -0.15
N ALA A 222 35.23 9.90 0.51
CA ALA A 222 35.79 8.57 0.31
C ALA A 222 34.84 7.45 0.76
N MET A 223 34.17 7.60 1.91
CA MET A 223 33.19 6.61 2.38
C MET A 223 31.93 6.61 1.51
N SER A 224 31.42 7.79 1.14
CA SER A 224 30.27 7.92 0.24
C SER A 224 30.53 7.22 -1.09
N GLN A 225 31.72 7.41 -1.67
CA GLN A 225 32.16 6.71 -2.88
C GLN A 225 32.26 5.20 -2.65
N ARG A 226 32.89 4.76 -1.56
CA ARG A 226 33.07 3.33 -1.24
C ARG A 226 31.74 2.59 -1.10
N VAL A 227 30.76 3.19 -0.41
CA VAL A 227 29.40 2.67 -0.27
C VAL A 227 28.71 2.62 -1.63
N GLY A 228 28.78 3.71 -2.41
CA GLY A 228 28.23 3.75 -3.77
C GLY A 228 28.82 2.65 -4.68
N ASP A 229 30.13 2.46 -4.66
CA ASP A 229 30.82 1.44 -5.44
C ASP A 229 30.42 0.02 -5.02
N ALA A 230 30.25 -0.22 -3.70
CA ALA A 230 29.77 -1.51 -3.20
C ALA A 230 28.38 -1.86 -3.72
N ILE A 231 27.46 -0.90 -3.68
CA ILE A 231 26.10 -1.06 -4.21
C ILE A 231 26.16 -1.28 -5.73
N ASN A 232 26.96 -0.51 -6.45
CA ASN A 232 27.08 -0.59 -7.91
C ASN A 232 27.72 -1.88 -8.42
N ARG A 233 28.57 -2.55 -7.63
CA ARG A 233 29.06 -3.90 -7.95
C ARG A 233 27.91 -4.91 -7.98
N ARG A 234 26.96 -4.82 -7.05
CA ARG A 234 25.81 -5.72 -6.93
C ARG A 234 24.65 -5.34 -7.85
N PHE A 235 24.37 -4.05 -7.99
CA PHE A 235 23.21 -3.52 -8.71
C PHE A 235 23.63 -2.60 -9.83
N HIS A 236 23.15 -2.91 -11.03
CA HIS A 236 23.43 -2.14 -12.23
C HIS A 236 22.23 -2.19 -13.17
N THR A 237 22.05 -1.12 -13.94
CA THR A 237 21.08 -1.04 -15.03
C THR A 237 21.85 -0.93 -16.36
N VAL A 238 21.22 -1.35 -17.45
CA VAL A 238 21.77 -1.18 -18.79
C VAL A 238 21.10 0.06 -19.39
N VAL A 239 21.88 1.12 -19.59
CA VAL A 239 21.41 2.36 -20.21
C VAL A 239 22.16 2.53 -21.52
N ARG A 240 21.44 2.51 -22.66
CA ARG A 240 22.01 2.67 -24.01
C ARG A 240 23.19 1.71 -24.28
N GLY A 241 23.05 0.46 -23.86
CA GLY A 241 24.08 -0.58 -24.03
C GLY A 241 25.25 -0.51 -23.04
N SER A 242 25.30 0.49 -22.15
CA SER A 242 26.35 0.61 -21.13
C SER A 242 25.85 0.21 -19.74
N LYS A 243 26.69 -0.51 -18.99
CA LYS A 243 26.42 -0.88 -17.59
C LYS A 243 26.58 0.36 -16.70
N LYS A 244 25.48 0.84 -16.12
CA LYS A 244 25.45 1.98 -15.20
C LYS A 244 25.08 1.48 -13.79
N GLY A 245 25.82 1.95 -12.78
CA GLY A 245 25.46 1.71 -11.37
C GLY A 245 24.16 2.41 -10.98
N VAL A 246 23.48 1.89 -9.95
CA VAL A 246 22.22 2.45 -9.43
C VAL A 246 22.41 3.44 -8.28
N ALA A 247 23.59 3.45 -7.64
CA ALA A 247 23.94 4.36 -6.58
C ALA A 247 24.81 5.50 -7.11
N THR A 248 24.40 6.74 -6.84
CA THR A 248 25.15 7.95 -7.19
C THR A 248 25.50 8.73 -5.94
N PRO A 249 26.75 8.69 -5.48
CA PRO A 249 27.26 9.58 -4.42
C PRO A 249 27.10 11.04 -4.87
N LYS A 250 26.26 11.82 -4.19
CA LYS A 250 26.02 13.24 -4.51
C LYS A 250 26.86 14.17 -3.66
N THR A 251 27.03 13.80 -2.39
CA THR A 251 27.81 14.56 -1.42
C THR A 251 28.60 13.60 -0.53
N ASP A 252 29.34 14.15 0.41
CA ASP A 252 30.04 13.43 1.49
C ASP A 252 29.09 12.71 2.47
N GLN A 253 27.78 12.96 2.40
CA GLN A 253 26.79 12.37 3.28
C GLN A 253 25.58 11.75 2.56
N PHE A 254 25.30 12.07 1.30
CA PHE A 254 24.10 11.61 0.59
C PHE A 254 24.44 10.82 -0.68
N ILE A 255 23.84 9.64 -0.79
CA ILE A 255 23.95 8.74 -1.95
C ILE A 255 22.53 8.56 -2.51
N GLU A 256 22.29 9.03 -3.73
CA GLU A 256 21.01 8.85 -4.41
C GLU A 256 20.91 7.44 -5.00
N LEU A 257 19.75 6.81 -4.86
CA LEU A 257 19.47 5.46 -5.38
C LEU A 257 18.45 5.50 -6.51
N GLU A 258 18.81 4.87 -7.63
CA GLU A 258 17.91 4.56 -8.74
C GLU A 258 17.27 3.19 -8.48
N ILE A 259 15.94 3.10 -8.55
CA ILE A 259 15.21 1.86 -8.27
C ILE A 259 15.25 0.94 -9.51
N PRO A 260 15.85 -0.26 -9.44
CA PRO A 260 15.83 -1.22 -10.55
C PRO A 260 14.41 -1.69 -10.87
N ALA A 261 14.15 -2.09 -12.12
CA ALA A 261 12.82 -2.54 -12.56
C ALA A 261 12.28 -3.70 -11.69
N THR A 262 13.15 -4.66 -11.37
CA THR A 262 12.90 -5.80 -10.47
C THR A 262 12.32 -5.40 -9.11
N TYR A 263 12.66 -4.21 -8.60
CA TYR A 263 12.22 -3.76 -7.28
C TYR A 263 11.18 -2.64 -7.33
N ARG A 264 10.71 -2.23 -8.51
CA ARG A 264 9.80 -1.08 -8.69
C ARG A 264 8.55 -1.16 -7.81
N HIS A 265 8.09 -2.37 -7.51
CA HIS A 265 6.87 -2.63 -6.74
C HIS A 265 7.13 -3.15 -5.32
N ASN A 266 8.39 -3.24 -4.90
CA ASN A 266 8.78 -3.61 -3.54
C ASN A 266 10.02 -2.82 -3.10
N LEU A 267 9.79 -1.54 -2.83
CA LEU A 267 10.83 -0.60 -2.43
C LEU A 267 11.42 -0.93 -1.06
N ASP A 268 10.60 -1.37 -0.09
CA ASP A 268 11.08 -1.76 1.23
C ASP A 268 12.13 -2.87 1.13
N ARG A 269 11.81 -3.93 0.35
CA ARG A 269 12.76 -5.01 0.08
C ARG A 269 14.04 -4.49 -0.56
N TYR A 270 13.93 -3.63 -1.57
CA TYR A 270 15.12 -3.06 -2.22
C TYR A 270 16.05 -2.39 -1.23
N VAL A 271 15.51 -1.55 -0.35
CA VAL A 271 16.29 -0.85 0.67
C VAL A 271 16.92 -1.85 1.64
N ARG A 272 16.18 -2.85 2.10
CA ARG A 272 16.70 -3.88 3.02
C ARG A 272 17.84 -4.67 2.40
N VAL A 273 17.74 -5.01 1.11
CA VAL A 273 18.80 -5.72 0.37
C VAL A 273 20.01 -4.80 0.15
N VAL A 274 19.79 -3.54 -0.27
CA VAL A 274 20.86 -2.54 -0.41
C VAL A 274 21.62 -2.36 0.90
N ARG A 275 20.91 -2.24 2.04
CA ARG A 275 21.52 -2.14 3.37
C ARG A 275 22.30 -3.40 3.76
N SER A 276 21.99 -4.55 3.16
CA SER A 276 22.64 -5.84 3.41
C SER A 276 23.87 -6.11 2.51
N VAL A 277 24.18 -5.21 1.59
CA VAL A 277 25.37 -5.30 0.71
C VAL A 277 26.63 -5.10 1.54
N ALA A 278 27.65 -5.94 1.32
CA ALA A 278 28.94 -5.81 1.98
C ALA A 278 29.75 -4.63 1.40
N VAL A 279 30.17 -3.73 2.28
CA VAL A 279 31.13 -2.65 1.97
C VAL A 279 32.55 -3.13 2.27
N VAL A 280 32.73 -3.83 3.39
CA VAL A 280 33.98 -4.48 3.80
C VAL A 280 33.70 -5.96 4.00
N GLU A 281 34.43 -6.82 3.30
CA GLU A 281 34.32 -8.27 3.41
C GLU A 281 35.75 -8.84 3.59
N PRO A 282 36.04 -9.57 4.68
CA PRO A 282 37.34 -10.18 4.91
C PRO A 282 37.72 -11.17 3.79
N ALA A 283 39.03 -11.28 3.49
CA ALA A 283 39.53 -12.23 2.52
C ALA A 283 39.18 -13.67 2.95
N GLY A 284 38.59 -14.47 2.04
CA GLY A 284 38.09 -15.82 2.37
C GLY A 284 36.77 -15.85 3.16
N GLY A 285 36.29 -14.72 3.69
CA GLY A 285 35.10 -14.63 4.52
C GLY A 285 33.79 -14.87 3.77
N ARG A 286 33.77 -14.75 2.43
CA ARG A 286 32.57 -14.93 1.64
C ARG A 286 32.00 -16.35 1.70
N HIS A 287 32.84 -17.37 1.59
CA HIS A 287 32.39 -18.76 1.66
C HIS A 287 31.84 -19.09 3.05
N GLY A 288 32.53 -18.66 4.11
CA GLY A 288 32.05 -18.78 5.48
C GLY A 288 30.71 -18.05 5.69
N ARG A 289 30.58 -16.82 5.18
CA ARG A 289 29.31 -16.07 5.23
C ARG A 289 28.18 -16.82 4.53
N LEU A 290 28.42 -17.42 3.36
CA LEU A 290 27.41 -18.21 2.66
C LEU A 290 26.99 -19.46 3.45
N ASP A 291 27.93 -20.12 4.12
CA ASP A 291 27.62 -21.27 4.98
C ASP A 291 26.80 -20.85 6.21
N LEU A 292 27.24 -19.80 6.91
CA LEU A 292 26.53 -19.25 8.07
C LEU A 292 25.09 -18.83 7.72
N LEU A 293 24.93 -18.08 6.63
CA LEU A 293 23.62 -17.66 6.15
C LEU A 293 22.78 -18.86 5.72
N GLY A 294 23.38 -19.92 5.18
CA GLY A 294 22.70 -21.17 4.89
C GLY A 294 22.16 -21.87 6.14
N ARG A 295 22.93 -21.88 7.24
CA ARG A 295 22.48 -22.41 8.54
C ARG A 295 21.35 -21.56 9.12
N GLN A 296 21.46 -20.23 9.06
CA GLN A 296 20.39 -19.32 9.50
C GLN A 296 19.12 -19.44 8.64
N LEU A 297 19.26 -19.72 7.34
CA LEU A 297 18.12 -19.93 6.44
C LEU A 297 17.31 -21.19 6.78
N ALA A 298 17.90 -22.14 7.49
CA ALA A 298 17.20 -23.36 7.93
C ALA A 298 16.34 -23.14 9.19
N ASP A 299 16.55 -22.05 9.93
CA ASP A 299 15.74 -21.68 11.09
C ASP A 299 14.65 -20.67 10.67
N PRO A 300 13.35 -20.98 10.85
CA PRO A 300 12.25 -20.11 10.45
C PRO A 300 12.33 -18.69 11.04
N VAL A 301 12.92 -18.54 12.24
CA VAL A 301 13.06 -17.25 12.92
C VAL A 301 14.10 -16.38 12.22
N THR A 302 15.20 -16.97 11.76
CA THR A 302 16.31 -16.21 11.14
C THR A 302 16.26 -16.22 9.60
N ALA A 303 15.44 -17.07 9.00
CA ALA A 303 15.32 -17.26 7.56
C ALA A 303 15.02 -15.96 6.78
N PRO A 304 14.09 -15.09 7.18
CA PRO A 304 13.81 -13.87 6.42
C PRO A 304 15.02 -12.93 6.31
N ALA A 305 15.77 -12.76 7.41
CA ALA A 305 16.96 -11.92 7.43
C ALA A 305 18.12 -12.57 6.66
N ALA A 306 18.30 -13.88 6.80
CA ALA A 306 19.33 -14.63 6.08
C ALA A 306 19.11 -14.58 4.57
N ALA A 307 17.86 -14.77 4.10
CA ALA A 307 17.48 -14.71 2.70
C ALA A 307 17.79 -13.34 2.07
N LEU A 308 17.49 -12.23 2.75
CA LEU A 308 17.84 -10.88 2.25
C LEU A 308 19.34 -10.66 2.13
N ARG A 309 20.12 -11.20 3.07
CA ARG A 309 21.58 -11.08 3.05
C ARG A 309 22.20 -11.97 1.97
N LEU A 310 21.62 -13.13 1.71
CA LEU A 310 21.96 -13.99 0.56
C LEU A 310 21.60 -13.31 -0.76
N GLU A 311 20.44 -12.67 -0.86
CA GLU A 311 20.04 -11.86 -2.02
C GLU A 311 21.03 -10.71 -2.28
N ALA A 312 21.52 -10.07 -1.21
CA ALA A 312 22.53 -9.01 -1.29
C ALA A 312 23.91 -9.52 -1.76
N VAL A 313 24.28 -10.77 -1.43
CA VAL A 313 25.48 -11.43 -1.99
C VAL A 313 25.33 -11.62 -3.51
N GLY A 314 24.14 -11.99 -3.97
CA GLY A 314 23.83 -12.12 -5.40
C GLY A 314 23.97 -13.55 -5.92
N LYS A 315 24.47 -13.71 -7.15
CA LYS A 315 24.45 -14.99 -7.88
C LYS A 315 25.16 -16.15 -7.14
N GLU A 316 26.19 -15.85 -6.38
CA GLU A 316 26.92 -16.87 -5.61
C GLU A 316 26.08 -17.52 -4.50
N ALA A 317 24.98 -16.87 -4.07
CA ALA A 317 24.08 -17.41 -3.05
C ALA A 317 23.02 -18.38 -3.62
N ILE A 318 22.84 -18.45 -4.94
CA ILE A 318 21.79 -19.25 -5.59
C ILE A 318 21.83 -20.73 -5.16
N PRO A 319 22.99 -21.42 -5.10
CA PRO A 319 23.03 -22.81 -4.66
C PRO A 319 22.57 -23.02 -3.21
N THR A 320 22.88 -22.07 -2.32
CA THR A 320 22.43 -22.12 -0.92
C THR A 320 20.92 -21.92 -0.82
N LEU A 321 20.38 -20.94 -1.55
CA LEU A 321 18.94 -20.68 -1.59
C LEU A 321 18.16 -21.85 -2.21
N ARG A 322 18.68 -22.46 -3.28
CA ARG A 322 18.04 -23.62 -3.93
C ARG A 322 17.91 -24.82 -2.99
N ARG A 323 18.95 -25.12 -2.18
CA ARG A 323 18.86 -26.17 -1.15
C ARG A 323 17.75 -25.89 -0.13
N ALA A 324 17.53 -24.63 0.24
CA ALA A 324 16.50 -24.26 1.21
C ALA A 324 15.07 -24.40 0.69
N LEU A 325 14.86 -24.51 -0.64
CA LEU A 325 13.54 -24.85 -1.20
C LEU A 325 13.06 -26.24 -0.80
N GLU A 326 13.97 -27.13 -0.41
CA GLU A 326 13.69 -28.49 0.07
C GLU A 326 13.41 -28.53 1.58
N SER A 327 13.43 -27.39 2.29
CA SER A 327 13.14 -27.34 3.73
C SER A 327 11.73 -27.85 4.02
N ASN A 328 11.54 -28.53 5.16
CA ASN A 328 10.22 -28.94 5.63
C ASN A 328 9.39 -27.75 6.14
N ASP A 329 10.05 -26.67 6.54
CA ASP A 329 9.41 -25.46 7.04
C ASP A 329 8.95 -24.52 5.91
N ALA A 330 7.71 -24.05 5.99
CA ALA A 330 7.09 -23.23 4.95
C ALA A 330 7.70 -21.82 4.87
N GLU A 331 8.04 -21.21 6.00
CA GLU A 331 8.64 -19.86 6.05
C GLU A 331 10.05 -19.86 5.47
N SER A 332 10.84 -20.88 5.79
CA SER A 332 12.20 -21.06 5.25
C SER A 332 12.17 -21.26 3.73
N ARG A 333 11.25 -22.12 3.24
CA ARG A 333 11.03 -22.31 1.79
C ARG A 333 10.60 -21.00 1.13
N PHE A 334 9.66 -20.27 1.74
CA PHE A 334 9.17 -19.01 1.21
C PHE A 334 10.28 -17.96 1.14
N ALA A 335 11.02 -17.74 2.23
CA ALA A 335 12.14 -16.78 2.27
C ALA A 335 13.19 -17.08 1.20
N ALA A 336 13.53 -18.35 1.01
CA ALA A 336 14.45 -18.79 -0.04
C ALA A 336 13.88 -18.54 -1.45
N ALA A 337 12.63 -18.91 -1.70
CA ALA A 337 11.95 -18.70 -2.98
C ALA A 337 11.83 -17.21 -3.32
N GLU A 338 11.52 -16.37 -2.34
CA GLU A 338 11.40 -14.93 -2.52
C GLU A 338 12.76 -14.34 -2.96
N ALA A 339 13.84 -14.66 -2.26
CA ALA A 339 15.18 -14.20 -2.64
C ALA A 339 15.60 -14.71 -4.03
N LEU A 340 15.30 -15.96 -4.36
CA LEU A 340 15.56 -16.54 -5.68
C LEU A 340 14.83 -15.79 -6.80
N ALA A 341 13.57 -15.39 -6.59
CA ALA A 341 12.82 -14.63 -7.58
C ALA A 341 13.45 -13.27 -7.89
N TYR A 342 13.90 -12.53 -6.87
CA TYR A 342 14.63 -11.26 -7.08
C TYR A 342 16.04 -11.44 -7.66
N LEU A 343 16.59 -12.66 -7.62
CA LEU A 343 17.81 -13.05 -8.34
C LEU A 343 17.54 -13.52 -9.78
N GLY A 344 16.27 -13.64 -10.18
CA GLY A 344 15.84 -14.07 -11.52
C GLY A 344 15.73 -15.58 -11.71
N GLU A 345 15.57 -16.34 -10.63
CA GLU A 345 15.55 -17.81 -10.67
C GLU A 345 14.10 -18.34 -10.70
N SER A 346 13.63 -18.74 -11.89
CA SER A 346 12.26 -19.19 -12.16
C SER A 346 11.82 -20.43 -11.35
N VAL A 347 12.77 -21.20 -10.82
CA VAL A 347 12.49 -22.36 -9.94
C VAL A 347 11.68 -21.97 -8.70
N ALA A 348 11.72 -20.70 -8.30
CA ALA A 348 10.96 -20.18 -7.17
C ALA A 348 9.44 -20.12 -7.41
N ALA A 349 8.99 -20.04 -8.67
CA ALA A 349 7.59 -19.78 -9.01
C ALA A 349 6.57 -20.72 -8.34
N PRO A 350 6.69 -22.07 -8.39
CA PRO A 350 5.73 -22.96 -7.74
C PRO A 350 5.70 -22.79 -6.20
N HIS A 351 6.85 -22.52 -5.58
CA HIS A 351 6.93 -22.30 -4.14
C HIS A 351 6.27 -20.98 -3.72
N LEU A 352 6.42 -19.93 -4.53
CA LEU A 352 5.75 -18.65 -4.31
C LEU A 352 4.24 -18.75 -4.55
N ALA A 353 3.78 -19.52 -5.53
CA ALA A 353 2.35 -19.77 -5.70
C ALA A 353 1.75 -20.51 -4.49
N ALA A 354 2.43 -21.53 -3.99
CA ALA A 354 2.01 -22.23 -2.77
C ALA A 354 1.93 -21.27 -1.56
N ALA A 355 2.95 -20.42 -1.37
CA ALA A 355 2.94 -19.41 -0.31
C ALA A 355 1.80 -18.39 -0.50
N ALA A 356 1.55 -17.91 -1.72
CA ALA A 356 0.48 -16.96 -2.01
C ALA A 356 -0.92 -17.54 -1.72
N ALA A 357 -1.11 -18.84 -1.98
CA ALA A 357 -2.35 -19.54 -1.68
C ALA A 357 -2.55 -19.74 -0.16
N GLU A 358 -1.56 -20.36 0.50
CA GLU A 358 -1.71 -20.91 1.85
C GLU A 358 -1.30 -19.94 2.98
N MET A 359 -0.30 -19.09 2.75
CA MET A 359 0.31 -18.26 3.79
C MET A 359 -0.20 -16.83 3.71
N ARG A 360 -1.18 -16.47 4.55
CA ARG A 360 -1.78 -15.12 4.54
C ARG A 360 -0.74 -14.00 4.74
N SER A 361 0.17 -14.16 5.68
CA SER A 361 1.26 -13.19 5.97
C SER A 361 2.22 -13.02 4.80
N ALA A 362 2.59 -14.11 4.14
CA ALA A 362 3.54 -14.10 3.02
C ALA A 362 2.89 -13.75 1.66
N ARG A 363 1.55 -13.81 1.55
CA ARG A 363 0.82 -13.62 0.29
C ARG A 363 1.18 -12.33 -0.47
N PRO A 364 1.23 -11.14 0.15
CA PRO A 364 1.59 -9.91 -0.56
C PRO A 364 3.00 -9.99 -1.17
N ALA A 365 3.96 -10.47 -0.38
CA ALA A 365 5.35 -10.61 -0.76
C ALA A 365 5.55 -11.69 -1.84
N ALA A 366 4.86 -12.82 -1.72
CA ALA A 366 4.87 -13.91 -2.71
C ALA A 366 4.35 -13.45 -4.08
N LEU A 367 3.23 -12.72 -4.12
CA LEU A 367 2.68 -12.17 -5.36
C LEU A 367 3.58 -11.07 -5.96
N ALA A 368 4.20 -10.24 -5.11
CA ALA A 368 5.17 -9.25 -5.56
C ALA A 368 6.40 -9.91 -6.18
N ALA A 369 6.93 -10.98 -5.57
CA ALA A 369 8.04 -11.76 -6.10
C ALA A 369 7.67 -12.50 -7.40
N LEU A 370 6.47 -13.06 -7.50
CA LEU A 370 5.98 -13.65 -8.75
C LEU A 370 5.89 -12.62 -9.87
N THR A 371 5.49 -11.38 -9.58
CA THR A 371 5.45 -10.27 -10.56
C THR A 371 6.82 -10.01 -11.21
N VAL A 372 7.91 -10.33 -10.51
CA VAL A 372 9.30 -10.15 -11.00
C VAL A 372 9.72 -11.28 -11.94
N LEU A 373 9.15 -12.47 -11.78
CA LEU A 373 9.40 -13.64 -12.64
C LEU A 373 8.58 -13.54 -13.92
N ASP A 374 8.95 -12.59 -14.78
CA ASP A 374 8.33 -12.38 -16.10
C ASP A 374 8.83 -13.42 -17.13
N ASP A 375 8.57 -14.69 -16.80
CA ASP A 375 8.86 -15.86 -17.61
C ASP A 375 7.68 -16.85 -17.54
N PRO A 376 7.62 -17.87 -18.42
CA PRO A 376 6.49 -18.79 -18.46
C PRO A 376 6.13 -19.44 -17.11
N ASN A 377 7.11 -19.75 -16.25
CA ASN A 377 6.83 -20.39 -14.96
C ASN A 377 6.16 -19.41 -13.99
N GLY A 378 6.57 -18.14 -13.98
CA GLY A 378 5.95 -17.11 -13.15
C GLY A 378 4.53 -16.80 -13.61
N ILE A 379 4.31 -16.75 -14.93
CA ILE A 379 2.98 -16.55 -15.52
C ILE A 379 2.07 -17.73 -15.17
N ASP A 380 2.50 -18.97 -15.39
CA ASP A 380 1.71 -20.18 -15.08
C ASP A 380 1.37 -20.25 -13.58
N ALA A 381 2.34 -19.93 -12.72
CA ALA A 381 2.15 -19.85 -11.28
C ALA A 381 1.06 -18.82 -10.91
N LEU A 382 1.09 -17.62 -11.49
CA LEU A 382 0.07 -16.59 -11.27
C LEU A 382 -1.30 -16.99 -11.83
N GLN A 383 -1.35 -17.59 -13.02
CA GLN A 383 -2.61 -18.06 -13.62
C GLN A 383 -3.27 -19.13 -12.75
N SER A 384 -2.49 -20.03 -12.14
CA SER A 384 -3.00 -21.05 -11.21
C SER A 384 -3.71 -20.45 -9.98
N LEU A 385 -3.35 -19.22 -9.59
CA LEU A 385 -3.95 -18.53 -8.44
C LEU A 385 -5.28 -17.86 -8.77
N LEU A 386 -5.63 -17.67 -10.05
CA LEU A 386 -6.88 -17.05 -10.48
C LEU A 386 -8.12 -17.91 -10.19
N ILE A 387 -7.94 -19.20 -9.91
CA ILE A 387 -9.02 -20.14 -9.55
C ILE A 387 -9.20 -20.30 -8.03
N SER A 388 -8.38 -19.62 -7.22
CA SER A 388 -8.43 -19.68 -5.75
C SER A 388 -9.81 -19.26 -5.22
N SER A 389 -10.24 -19.80 -4.08
CA SER A 389 -11.45 -19.34 -3.38
C SER A 389 -11.25 -17.99 -2.68
N SER A 390 -10.01 -17.59 -2.42
CA SER A 390 -9.65 -16.34 -1.75
C SER A 390 -9.67 -15.17 -2.74
N ALA A 391 -10.56 -14.21 -2.51
CA ALA A 391 -10.64 -12.99 -3.33
C ALA A 391 -9.31 -12.20 -3.34
N GLU A 392 -8.58 -12.19 -2.23
CA GLU A 392 -7.26 -11.56 -2.12
C GLU A 392 -6.23 -12.21 -3.05
N THR A 393 -6.25 -13.54 -3.11
CA THR A 393 -5.29 -14.31 -3.92
C THR A 393 -5.57 -14.11 -5.40
N ARG A 394 -6.84 -14.21 -5.80
CA ARG A 394 -7.25 -14.03 -7.21
C ARG A 394 -6.98 -12.62 -7.72
N TYR A 395 -7.41 -11.61 -6.97
CA TYR A 395 -7.20 -10.22 -7.37
C TYR A 395 -5.71 -9.85 -7.31
N GLY A 396 -4.98 -10.34 -6.31
CA GLY A 396 -3.53 -10.22 -6.24
C GLY A 396 -2.83 -10.81 -7.48
N ALA A 397 -3.21 -12.01 -7.89
CA ALA A 397 -2.66 -12.67 -9.08
C ALA A 397 -3.02 -11.94 -10.39
N PHE A 398 -4.27 -11.50 -10.54
CA PHE A 398 -4.70 -10.66 -11.66
C PHE A 398 -3.85 -9.38 -11.74
N ARG A 399 -3.66 -8.68 -10.62
CA ARG A 399 -2.84 -7.45 -10.58
C ARG A 399 -1.39 -7.71 -10.96
N ALA A 400 -0.82 -8.84 -10.54
CA ALA A 400 0.54 -9.22 -10.88
C ALA A 400 0.68 -9.46 -12.40
N LEU A 401 -0.20 -10.28 -12.99
CA LEU A 401 -0.23 -10.51 -14.44
C LEU A 401 -0.41 -9.21 -15.22
N TRP A 402 -1.35 -8.35 -14.81
CA TRP A 402 -1.57 -7.06 -15.46
C TRP A 402 -0.38 -6.10 -15.35
N ARG A 403 0.42 -6.20 -14.27
CA ARG A 403 1.64 -5.40 -14.10
C ARG A 403 2.78 -5.87 -15.01
N MET A 404 2.88 -7.18 -15.26
CA MET A 404 3.82 -7.76 -16.23
C MET A 404 3.46 -7.29 -17.64
N ASP A 405 2.24 -7.57 -18.08
CA ASP A 405 1.74 -7.21 -19.40
C ASP A 405 0.23 -6.90 -19.35
N ARG A 406 -0.11 -5.66 -19.71
CA ARG A 406 -1.49 -5.16 -19.71
C ARG A 406 -2.29 -5.67 -20.91
N ASP A 407 -1.61 -6.07 -21.97
CA ASP A 407 -2.21 -6.53 -23.22
C ASP A 407 -2.33 -8.05 -23.27
N MET A 408 -1.83 -8.76 -22.24
CA MET A 408 -1.95 -10.20 -22.10
C MET A 408 -3.42 -10.63 -22.22
N PRO A 409 -3.77 -11.57 -23.13
CA PRO A 409 -5.16 -11.89 -23.46
C PRO A 409 -6.07 -12.22 -22.27
N LEU A 410 -5.52 -12.89 -21.25
CA LEU A 410 -6.28 -13.30 -20.06
C LEU A 410 -6.69 -12.14 -19.15
N VAL A 411 -5.87 -11.08 -19.07
CA VAL A 411 -6.07 -9.97 -18.12
C VAL A 411 -6.33 -8.63 -18.81
N ARG A 412 -6.30 -8.60 -20.14
CA ARG A 412 -6.58 -7.40 -20.92
C ARG A 412 -7.97 -6.85 -20.59
N GLY A 413 -8.00 -5.58 -20.20
CA GLY A 413 -9.25 -4.87 -19.92
C GLY A 413 -9.72 -4.03 -21.10
N GLN A 414 -10.99 -3.65 -21.06
CA GLN A 414 -11.54 -2.61 -21.91
C GLN A 414 -11.74 -1.34 -21.09
N ARG A 415 -11.41 -0.18 -21.67
CA ARG A 415 -11.79 1.10 -21.07
C ARG A 415 -13.29 1.35 -21.25
N CYS A 416 -13.96 1.69 -20.15
CA CYS A 416 -15.36 2.04 -20.12
C CYS A 416 -15.51 3.54 -19.83
N GLY A 417 -16.12 4.26 -20.78
CA GLY A 417 -16.16 5.73 -20.78
C GLY A 417 -14.74 6.31 -20.66
N ASP A 418 -14.62 7.44 -19.97
CA ASP A 418 -13.34 8.09 -19.73
C ASP A 418 -12.67 7.67 -18.40
N ALA A 419 -13.33 6.82 -17.60
CA ALA A 419 -13.08 6.78 -16.16
C ALA A 419 -12.48 5.47 -15.61
N PHE A 420 -12.81 4.28 -16.12
CA PHE A 420 -12.36 3.02 -15.50
C PHE A 420 -12.14 1.85 -16.47
N SER A 421 -11.48 0.79 -15.99
CA SER A 421 -11.23 -0.43 -16.78
C SER A 421 -12.12 -1.59 -16.33
N LEU A 422 -12.74 -2.28 -17.28
CA LEU A 422 -13.52 -3.50 -17.06
C LEU A 422 -12.75 -4.70 -17.62
N HIS A 423 -12.56 -5.72 -16.79
CA HIS A 423 -11.87 -6.95 -17.12
C HIS A 423 -12.82 -8.14 -16.96
N VAL A 424 -12.89 -8.99 -17.98
CA VAL A 424 -13.66 -10.25 -17.93
C VAL A 424 -12.70 -11.39 -18.16
N LEU A 425 -12.48 -12.19 -17.12
CA LEU A 425 -11.53 -13.29 -17.11
C LEU A 425 -12.27 -14.60 -17.36
N ASP A 426 -11.93 -15.28 -18.45
CA ASP A 426 -12.37 -16.66 -18.69
C ASP A 426 -11.55 -17.63 -17.83
N VAL A 427 -11.89 -17.68 -16.54
CA VAL A 427 -11.26 -18.53 -15.54
C VAL A 427 -12.30 -19.32 -14.78
N LYS A 428 -11.89 -20.53 -14.37
CA LYS A 428 -12.70 -21.38 -13.50
C LYS A 428 -12.70 -20.86 -12.05
N GLY A 429 -13.44 -21.55 -11.20
CA GLY A 429 -13.56 -21.25 -9.77
C GLY A 429 -14.88 -20.54 -9.43
N PRO A 430 -15.08 -20.17 -8.16
CA PRO A 430 -16.31 -19.51 -7.72
C PRO A 430 -16.49 -18.16 -8.43
N PRO A 431 -17.69 -17.78 -8.90
CA PRO A 431 -17.91 -16.46 -9.51
C PRO A 431 -17.60 -15.32 -8.53
N LEU A 432 -16.77 -14.37 -8.96
CA LEU A 432 -16.37 -13.20 -8.17
C LEU A 432 -16.41 -11.95 -9.03
N VAL A 433 -17.07 -10.91 -8.52
CA VAL A 433 -16.97 -9.54 -8.99
C VAL A 433 -16.07 -8.79 -8.00
N HIS A 434 -14.98 -8.22 -8.49
CA HIS A 434 -14.10 -7.37 -7.70
C HIS A 434 -14.14 -5.94 -8.23
N ALA A 435 -14.18 -4.97 -7.32
CA ALA A 435 -14.03 -3.56 -7.64
C ALA A 435 -13.07 -2.87 -6.67
N THR A 436 -12.42 -1.80 -7.13
CA THR A 436 -11.40 -1.06 -6.38
C THR A 436 -11.92 0.26 -5.84
N ARG A 437 -11.52 0.63 -4.63
CA ARG A 437 -11.73 1.99 -4.08
C ARG A 437 -10.42 2.73 -3.88
N SER A 438 -9.33 2.13 -4.37
CA SER A 438 -7.96 2.64 -4.25
C SER A 438 -7.13 2.20 -5.46
N THR A 439 -6.01 2.89 -5.70
CA THR A 439 -4.95 2.67 -6.67
C THR A 439 -5.31 2.84 -8.15
N ARG A 440 -6.55 2.53 -8.53
CA ARG A 440 -7.11 2.71 -9.88
C ARG A 440 -8.61 2.40 -9.86
N PRO A 441 -9.43 3.03 -10.70
CA PRO A 441 -10.81 2.60 -10.90
C PRO A 441 -10.86 1.40 -11.86
N GLU A 442 -11.26 0.23 -11.35
CA GLU A 442 -11.17 -1.05 -12.06
C GLU A 442 -12.24 -2.02 -11.56
N ILE A 443 -12.84 -2.76 -12.48
CA ILE A 443 -13.78 -3.85 -12.20
C ILE A 443 -13.25 -5.12 -12.85
N VAL A 444 -13.14 -6.18 -12.07
CA VAL A 444 -12.65 -7.49 -12.51
C VAL A 444 -13.72 -8.55 -12.27
N LEU A 445 -14.20 -9.12 -13.36
CA LEU A 445 -15.14 -10.23 -13.38
C LEU A 445 -14.34 -11.51 -13.54
N PHE A 446 -14.30 -12.33 -12.50
CA PHE A 446 -13.69 -13.64 -12.57
C PHE A 446 -14.74 -14.71 -12.90
N GLY A 447 -14.67 -15.19 -14.14
CA GLY A 447 -15.73 -15.94 -14.80
C GLY A 447 -16.39 -15.09 -15.89
N THR A 448 -17.00 -15.74 -16.88
CA THR A 448 -17.73 -15.06 -17.96
C THR A 448 -19.21 -14.85 -17.62
N GLU A 449 -19.74 -15.56 -16.63
CA GLU A 449 -21.14 -15.53 -16.25
C GLU A 449 -21.35 -14.93 -14.86
N HIS A 450 -21.96 -13.75 -14.85
CA HIS A 450 -22.34 -13.01 -13.65
C HIS A 450 -23.81 -12.56 -13.76
N PRO A 451 -24.78 -13.50 -13.68
CA PRO A 451 -26.19 -13.19 -13.86
C PRO A 451 -26.74 -12.35 -12.70
N LEU A 452 -27.72 -11.52 -13.04
CA LEU A 452 -28.58 -10.81 -12.09
C LEU A 452 -29.90 -11.57 -11.95
N ASP A 453 -30.42 -11.64 -10.74
CA ASP A 453 -31.70 -12.29 -10.48
C ASP A 453 -32.89 -11.41 -10.93
N ASP A 454 -33.99 -12.09 -11.24
CA ASP A 454 -35.26 -11.46 -11.62
C ASP A 454 -35.81 -10.57 -10.50
N GLY A 455 -36.46 -9.47 -10.87
CA GLY A 455 -37.04 -8.50 -9.93
C GLY A 455 -36.03 -7.55 -9.29
N VAL A 456 -34.75 -7.59 -9.69
CA VAL A 456 -33.76 -6.61 -9.24
C VAL A 456 -34.14 -5.23 -9.74
N ARG A 457 -34.36 -4.30 -8.80
CA ARG A 457 -34.55 -2.87 -9.08
C ARG A 457 -33.59 -2.08 -8.22
N VAL A 458 -32.56 -1.48 -8.82
CA VAL A 458 -31.47 -0.80 -8.10
C VAL A 458 -31.07 0.49 -8.77
N GLU A 459 -30.50 1.40 -8.00
CA GLU A 459 -29.98 2.69 -8.47
C GLU A 459 -28.49 2.59 -8.76
N ALA A 460 -28.06 3.30 -9.80
CA ALA A 460 -26.68 3.55 -10.16
C ALA A 460 -26.49 5.08 -10.15
N GLY A 461 -25.91 5.61 -9.09
CA GLY A 461 -25.89 7.07 -8.87
C GLY A 461 -27.27 7.63 -8.52
N GLY A 462 -27.45 8.92 -8.78
CA GLY A 462 -28.70 9.64 -8.55
C GLY A 462 -29.64 9.73 -9.75
N THR A 463 -29.21 9.29 -10.94
CA THR A 463 -29.95 9.50 -12.19
C THR A 463 -30.21 8.23 -12.99
N ILE A 464 -29.56 7.10 -12.67
CA ILE A 464 -29.72 5.85 -13.42
C ILE A 464 -30.39 4.79 -12.54
N ILE A 465 -31.35 4.07 -13.11
CA ILE A 465 -32.06 2.95 -12.48
C ILE A 465 -31.90 1.73 -13.37
N VAL A 466 -31.58 0.59 -12.77
CA VAL A 466 -31.53 -0.72 -13.41
C VAL A 466 -32.71 -1.55 -12.92
N VAL A 467 -33.49 -2.09 -13.85
CA VAL A 467 -34.61 -3.02 -13.57
C VAL A 467 -34.37 -4.32 -14.32
N VAL A 468 -34.48 -5.46 -13.65
CA VAL A 468 -34.34 -6.80 -14.24
C VAL A 468 -35.70 -7.48 -14.26
N GLU A 469 -36.11 -7.92 -15.46
CA GLU A 469 -37.33 -8.67 -15.72
C GLU A 469 -36.98 -9.92 -16.54
N GLY A 470 -37.09 -11.09 -15.91
CA GLY A 470 -36.70 -12.38 -16.48
C GLY A 470 -35.20 -12.41 -16.84
N THR A 471 -34.90 -12.42 -18.13
CA THR A 471 -33.52 -12.46 -18.66
C THR A 471 -33.05 -11.13 -19.24
N THR A 472 -33.88 -10.10 -19.17
CA THR A 472 -33.61 -8.76 -19.69
C THR A 472 -33.41 -7.79 -18.53
N ALA A 473 -32.42 -6.91 -18.68
CA ALA A 473 -32.20 -5.77 -17.80
C ALA A 473 -32.41 -4.48 -18.59
N THR A 474 -33.24 -3.59 -18.06
CA THR A 474 -33.48 -2.26 -18.59
C THR A 474 -32.74 -1.24 -17.74
N VAL A 475 -31.76 -0.57 -18.34
CA VAL A 475 -31.03 0.54 -17.73
C VAL A 475 -31.68 1.83 -18.20
N SER A 476 -32.16 2.67 -17.29
CA SER A 476 -32.86 3.92 -17.60
C SER A 476 -32.22 5.10 -16.91
N ARG A 477 -32.07 6.23 -17.61
CA ARG A 477 -31.55 7.49 -17.09
C ARG A 477 -32.63 8.56 -17.06
N PHE A 478 -32.77 9.21 -15.90
CA PHE A 478 -33.73 10.27 -15.62
C PHE A 478 -32.99 11.53 -15.19
N VAL A 479 -33.11 12.60 -15.97
CA VAL A 479 -32.52 13.92 -15.66
C VAL A 479 -33.62 14.98 -15.77
N PRO A 480 -33.85 15.82 -14.75
CA PRO A 480 -34.85 16.87 -14.81
C PRO A 480 -34.65 17.78 -16.03
N GLY A 481 -35.72 17.96 -16.82
CA GLY A 481 -35.71 18.80 -18.01
C GLY A 481 -35.09 18.18 -19.27
N GLN A 482 -34.72 16.89 -19.23
CA GLN A 482 -34.28 16.13 -20.41
C GLN A 482 -35.26 14.98 -20.69
N SER A 483 -35.24 14.46 -21.92
CA SER A 483 -36.00 13.26 -22.28
C SER A 483 -35.38 12.01 -21.65
N ASP A 484 -36.23 11.13 -21.13
CA ASP A 484 -35.81 9.83 -20.59
C ASP A 484 -35.07 9.01 -21.66
N GLN A 485 -33.98 8.38 -21.24
CA GLN A 485 -33.16 7.50 -22.09
C GLN A 485 -33.13 6.11 -21.47
N SER A 486 -33.25 5.06 -22.28
CA SER A 486 -33.14 3.69 -21.80
C SER A 486 -32.40 2.78 -22.78
N VAL A 487 -31.73 1.78 -22.24
CA VAL A 487 -31.04 0.72 -22.98
C VAL A 487 -31.47 -0.62 -22.39
N GLU A 488 -31.92 -1.53 -23.24
CA GLU A 488 -32.21 -2.91 -22.87
C GLU A 488 -31.00 -3.79 -23.14
N THR A 489 -30.71 -4.70 -22.21
CA THR A 489 -29.56 -5.60 -22.29
C THR A 489 -29.84 -6.92 -21.58
N ARG A 490 -28.89 -7.87 -21.64
CA ARG A 490 -29.02 -9.13 -20.89
C ARG A 490 -28.92 -8.87 -19.39
N ALA A 491 -29.67 -9.61 -18.58
CA ALA A 491 -29.61 -9.64 -17.12
C ALA A 491 -28.29 -10.24 -16.56
N ALA A 492 -27.17 -9.56 -16.84
CA ALA A 492 -25.85 -9.91 -16.35
C ALA A 492 -25.02 -8.66 -16.07
N VAL A 493 -24.01 -8.79 -15.20
CA VAL A 493 -23.20 -7.67 -14.73
C VAL A 493 -22.50 -6.94 -15.88
N GLU A 494 -21.78 -7.65 -16.76
CA GLU A 494 -21.01 -6.99 -17.81
C GLU A 494 -21.86 -6.14 -18.78
N PRO A 495 -22.96 -6.66 -19.36
CA PRO A 495 -23.79 -5.88 -20.26
C PRO A 495 -24.49 -4.70 -19.57
N VAL A 496 -24.89 -4.86 -18.30
CA VAL A 496 -25.50 -3.78 -17.51
C VAL A 496 -24.50 -2.67 -17.20
N ILE A 497 -23.25 -3.01 -16.85
CA ILE A 497 -22.18 -2.02 -16.66
C ILE A 497 -22.01 -1.18 -17.93
N ARG A 498 -22.04 -1.81 -19.11
CA ARG A 498 -21.96 -1.08 -20.37
C ARG A 498 -23.14 -0.17 -20.60
N GLY A 499 -24.36 -0.63 -20.33
CA GLY A 499 -25.57 0.21 -20.43
C GLY A 499 -25.53 1.43 -19.50
N ILE A 500 -25.03 1.28 -18.28
CA ILE A 500 -24.82 2.39 -17.35
C ILE A 500 -23.85 3.42 -17.95
N VAL A 501 -22.73 2.96 -18.50
CA VAL A 501 -21.70 3.81 -19.10
C VAL A 501 -22.19 4.49 -20.38
N GLU A 502 -22.94 3.78 -21.22
CA GLU A 502 -23.57 4.31 -22.44
C GLU A 502 -24.52 5.46 -22.12
N LEU A 503 -25.26 5.35 -21.01
CA LEU A 503 -26.12 6.42 -20.52
C LEU A 503 -25.36 7.52 -19.77
N GLY A 504 -24.03 7.50 -19.72
CA GLY A 504 -23.20 8.54 -19.11
C GLY A 504 -22.92 8.34 -17.61
N GLY A 505 -23.14 7.13 -17.09
CA GLY A 505 -22.75 6.76 -15.74
C GLY A 505 -21.23 6.66 -15.57
N SER A 506 -20.77 7.04 -14.40
CA SER A 506 -19.37 7.08 -13.97
C SER A 506 -18.98 5.82 -13.17
N TYR A 507 -17.71 5.71 -12.79
CA TYR A 507 -17.23 4.60 -11.96
C TYR A 507 -17.97 4.48 -10.61
N PRO A 508 -18.18 5.58 -9.83
CA PRO A 508 -19.04 5.53 -8.64
C PRO A 508 -20.44 4.97 -8.88
N ASP A 509 -21.08 5.30 -10.01
CA ASP A 509 -22.44 4.84 -10.31
C ASP A 509 -22.46 3.32 -10.51
N VAL A 510 -21.45 2.78 -11.20
CA VAL A 510 -21.30 1.33 -11.38
C VAL A 510 -21.01 0.62 -10.06
N VAL A 511 -20.15 1.20 -9.21
CA VAL A 511 -19.84 0.65 -7.89
C VAL A 511 -21.10 0.62 -7.01
N GLN A 512 -21.91 1.68 -7.03
CA GLN A 512 -23.19 1.73 -6.33
C GLN A 512 -24.17 0.68 -6.85
N PHE A 513 -24.29 0.53 -8.17
CA PHE A 513 -25.10 -0.52 -8.79
C PHE A 513 -24.73 -1.90 -8.27
N LEU A 514 -23.45 -2.26 -8.29
CA LEU A 514 -22.97 -3.56 -7.83
C LEU A 514 -23.31 -3.80 -6.35
N GLN A 515 -23.17 -2.78 -5.52
CA GLN A 515 -23.49 -2.86 -4.09
C GLN A 515 -24.96 -3.02 -3.83
N GLN A 516 -25.81 -2.24 -4.50
CA GLN A 516 -27.25 -2.35 -4.34
C GLN A 516 -27.76 -3.70 -4.86
N ALA A 517 -27.22 -4.19 -5.99
CA ALA A 517 -27.54 -5.52 -6.49
C ALA A 517 -27.13 -6.62 -5.49
N SER A 518 -25.92 -6.52 -4.93
CA SER A 518 -25.43 -7.46 -3.92
C SER A 518 -26.22 -7.40 -2.61
N SER A 519 -26.55 -6.22 -2.10
CA SER A 519 -27.26 -6.05 -0.81
C SER A 519 -28.70 -6.54 -0.88
N ARG A 520 -29.33 -6.43 -2.05
CA ARG A 520 -30.67 -6.98 -2.34
C ARG A 520 -30.64 -8.46 -2.72
N ARG A 521 -29.48 -9.13 -2.62
CA ARG A 521 -29.27 -10.53 -3.05
C ARG A 521 -29.62 -10.79 -4.52
N GLY A 522 -29.57 -9.74 -5.34
CA GLY A 522 -29.81 -9.78 -6.78
C GLY A 522 -28.59 -10.15 -7.61
N LEU A 523 -27.40 -10.14 -7.01
CA LEU A 523 -26.16 -10.56 -7.65
C LEU A 523 -25.77 -11.95 -7.13
N ARG A 524 -25.78 -12.96 -8.01
CA ARG A 524 -25.39 -14.34 -7.64
C ARG A 524 -23.91 -14.51 -7.34
N SER A 525 -23.09 -13.66 -7.94
CA SER A 525 -21.64 -13.68 -7.73
C SER A 525 -21.26 -13.00 -6.44
N ARG A 526 -20.21 -13.47 -5.78
CA ARG A 526 -19.65 -12.76 -4.63
C ARG A 526 -19.14 -11.40 -5.09
N LEU A 527 -19.47 -10.33 -4.36
CA LEU A 527 -18.88 -9.01 -4.55
C LEU A 527 -17.77 -8.79 -3.51
N ALA A 528 -16.61 -8.31 -3.95
CA ALA A 528 -15.50 -7.94 -3.08
C ALA A 528 -14.94 -6.56 -3.45
N PHE A 529 -14.52 -5.81 -2.43
CA PHE A 529 -13.87 -4.51 -2.61
C PHE A 529 -12.48 -4.53 -2.02
N ASP A 530 -11.50 -3.99 -2.75
CA ASP A 530 -10.09 -3.90 -2.32
C ASP A 530 -9.60 -5.18 -1.63
N ALA A 531 -9.97 -6.35 -2.14
CA ALA A 531 -9.39 -7.63 -1.72
C ALA A 531 -7.94 -7.70 -2.21
N VAL A 532 -7.11 -6.81 -1.70
CA VAL A 532 -5.69 -6.68 -1.97
C VAL A 532 -4.98 -7.30 -0.77
N PRO A 533 -4.03 -8.21 -0.98
CA PRO A 533 -3.20 -8.71 0.12
C PRO A 533 -2.50 -7.54 0.80
N SER A 534 -2.71 -7.37 2.11
CA SER A 534 -2.00 -6.39 2.96
C SER A 534 -1.14 -7.14 3.97
N GLU A 535 0.08 -6.64 4.21
CA GLU A 535 0.96 -7.18 5.28
C GLU A 535 0.39 -6.89 6.68
N PHE A 536 -0.41 -5.84 6.82
CA PHE A 536 -1.12 -5.46 8.03
C PHE A 536 -2.64 -5.61 7.83
N ASP A 537 -3.20 -6.74 8.24
CA ASP A 537 -4.66 -6.95 8.32
C ASP A 537 -5.23 -6.64 9.73
N GLY A 538 -4.45 -5.94 10.54
CA GLY A 538 -4.77 -5.62 11.94
C GLY A 538 -4.38 -6.72 12.93
N ARG A 539 -3.73 -7.80 12.46
CA ARG A 539 -3.04 -8.77 13.31
C ARG A 539 -1.55 -8.57 13.19
N GLU A 540 -0.87 -8.58 14.32
CA GLU A 540 0.57 -8.67 14.37
C GLU A 540 1.01 -9.86 13.51
N SER A 541 2.05 -9.67 12.69
CA SER A 541 2.72 -10.84 12.10
C SER A 541 3.11 -11.78 13.25
N ILE A 542 3.17 -13.09 13.03
CA ILE A 542 3.57 -14.06 14.07
C ILE A 542 4.95 -13.66 14.67
N HIS A 543 5.76 -12.90 13.92
CA HIS A 543 7.02 -12.30 14.37
C HIS A 543 6.85 -11.09 15.29
N GLU A 544 5.85 -10.25 15.08
CA GLU A 544 5.47 -9.20 16.05
C GLU A 544 4.90 -9.83 17.32
N GLU A 545 4.08 -10.88 17.20
CA GLU A 545 3.50 -11.62 18.33
C GLU A 545 4.59 -12.37 19.13
N ALA A 546 5.57 -12.97 18.43
CA ALA A 546 6.75 -13.60 19.03
C ALA A 546 7.73 -12.58 19.62
N SER A 547 7.88 -11.41 19.00
CA SER A 547 8.68 -10.28 19.51
C SER A 547 8.04 -9.64 20.74
N ALA A 548 6.71 -9.54 20.78
CA ALA A 548 5.93 -9.06 21.91
C ALA A 548 6.02 -10.04 23.08
N ARG A 549 5.80 -11.34 22.85
CA ARG A 549 6.00 -12.39 23.87
C ARG A 549 7.43 -12.45 24.39
N SER A 550 8.43 -12.28 23.51
CA SER A 550 9.84 -12.26 23.93
C SER A 550 10.17 -11.03 24.79
N ARG A 551 9.50 -9.89 24.54
CA ARG A 551 9.59 -8.68 25.37
C ARG A 551 8.89 -8.84 26.72
N GLU A 552 7.72 -9.49 26.75
CA GLU A 552 7.01 -9.81 28.00
C GLU A 552 7.80 -10.79 28.87
N ILE A 553 8.34 -11.87 28.29
CA ILE A 553 9.18 -12.85 29.02
C ILE A 553 10.47 -12.22 29.55
N ALA A 554 11.07 -11.26 28.82
CA ALA A 554 12.25 -10.55 29.27
C ALA A 554 11.93 -9.54 30.39
N ALA A 555 10.74 -8.94 30.38
CA ALA A 555 10.27 -8.04 31.44
C ALA A 555 9.94 -8.81 32.73
N ASP A 556 9.28 -9.97 32.63
CA ASP A 556 8.98 -10.83 33.78
C ASP A 556 10.26 -11.38 34.45
N ARG A 557 11.27 -11.77 33.66
CA ARG A 557 12.56 -12.22 34.21
C ARG A 557 13.35 -11.10 34.88
N ALA A 558 13.27 -9.87 34.36
CA ALA A 558 13.90 -8.73 35.00
C ALA A 558 13.21 -8.36 36.32
N ALA A 559 11.90 -8.58 36.45
CA ALA A 559 11.15 -8.38 37.68
C ALA A 559 11.47 -9.46 38.74
N ASP A 560 11.58 -10.73 38.32
CA ASP A 560 11.98 -11.85 39.20
C ASP A 560 13.42 -11.70 39.74
N ASP A 561 14.35 -11.20 38.91
CA ASP A 561 15.75 -10.97 39.31
C ASP A 561 15.90 -9.80 40.30
N ASP A 562 15.05 -8.76 40.21
CA ASP A 562 15.00 -7.65 41.17
C ASP A 562 14.35 -8.06 42.51
N GLU A 563 13.35 -8.94 42.51
CA GLU A 563 12.78 -9.52 43.74
C GLU A 563 13.76 -10.47 44.45
N ALA A 564 14.55 -11.24 43.69
CA ALA A 564 15.57 -12.13 44.25
C ALA A 564 16.77 -11.36 44.86
N ALA A 565 17.10 -10.18 44.34
CA ALA A 565 18.16 -9.32 44.88
C ALA A 565 17.76 -8.58 46.17
N GLY A 566 16.46 -8.41 46.43
CA GLY A 566 15.93 -7.70 47.59
C GLY A 566 15.84 -8.50 48.89
N SER A 567 16.09 -9.81 48.87
CA SER A 567 15.94 -10.69 50.04
C SER A 567 17.28 -11.25 50.53
N ARG A 568 18.10 -10.39 51.16
CA ARG A 568 19.18 -10.84 52.06
C ARG A 568 18.70 -10.73 53.52
N PRO A 569 18.81 -11.79 54.34
CA PRO A 569 18.39 -11.74 55.73
C PRO A 569 19.43 -11.00 56.58
N ASP A 570 18.97 -9.98 57.29
CA ASP A 570 19.65 -9.48 58.49
C ASP A 570 19.61 -10.58 59.56
N GLU A 571 20.77 -11.12 59.93
CA GLU A 571 20.91 -11.85 61.20
C GLU A 571 22.14 -11.36 61.97
N GLN A 572 21.84 -10.93 63.19
CA GLN A 572 22.71 -10.38 64.22
C GLN A 572 23.56 -11.48 64.87
N ARG A 573 24.87 -11.29 64.95
CA ARG A 573 25.69 -11.21 66.19
C ARG A 573 27.18 -11.22 65.90
#